data_AF-I0W6Z2-F1
#
_entry.id   AF-I0W6Z2-F1
#
_cell.length_a   1.000
_cell.length_b   1.000
_cell.length_c   1.000
_cell.angle_alpha   90.00
_cell.angle_beta   90.00
_cell.angle_gamma   90.00
#
_symmetry.space_group_name_H-M   'P 1'
#
loop_
_entity.id
_entity.type
_entity.pdbx_description
1 polymer ?
#
loop_
_entity_poly.entity_id
_entity_poly.type
_entity_poly.pdbx_seq_one_letter_code
_entity_poly.pdbx_strand_id
1 'polypeptide(L)'
;MKKVILLCFVAIGFALNASAQDISPNALGLRLGDSDGFGAEISYQRALGSKNNRLELDLGWRSNNNYDAFKLTGLYQWVWNIDGGFNWYAGVGAGVGSWSYDTPGYDGDGTVIFAAGDVGIEYNFDIPLQLSLDIRPEFGSNSYDGFDIALGVRYRF
;
A
#
# COMPACT_ATOMS: atom_id res chain seq x y z
N MET A 1 -1.13 -23.15 18.72
CA MET A 1 -1.42 -23.56 17.33
C MET A 1 -2.92 -23.70 17.04
N LYS A 2 -3.66 -24.62 17.67
CA LYS A 2 -5.11 -24.82 17.39
C LYS A 2 -5.98 -23.57 17.59
N LYS A 3 -5.70 -22.76 18.63
CA LYS A 3 -6.43 -21.50 18.90
C LYS A 3 -6.14 -20.40 17.88
N VAL A 4 -4.92 -20.37 17.32
CA VAL A 4 -4.52 -19.41 16.27
C VAL A 4 -5.20 -19.78 14.95
N ILE A 5 -5.23 -21.06 14.61
CA ILE A 5 -5.94 -21.57 13.43
C ILE A 5 -7.44 -21.24 13.54
N LEU A 6 -8.05 -21.47 14.70
CA LEU A 6 -9.46 -21.12 14.94
C LEU A 6 -9.72 -19.62 14.81
N LEU A 7 -8.81 -18.77 15.31
CA LEU A 7 -8.89 -17.33 15.18
C LEU A 7 -8.81 -16.89 13.70
N CYS A 8 -7.90 -17.50 12.92
CA CYS A 8 -7.83 -17.26 11.47
C CYS A 8 -9.13 -17.69 10.76
N PHE A 9 -9.70 -18.84 11.10
CA PHE A 9 -10.97 -19.28 10.52
C PHE A 9 -12.14 -18.37 10.89
N VAL A 10 -12.19 -17.86 12.13
CA VAL A 10 -13.20 -16.90 12.56
C VAL A 10 -13.03 -15.57 11.82
N ALA A 11 -11.80 -15.07 11.68
CA ALA A 11 -11.50 -13.86 10.91
C ALA A 11 -11.91 -14.00 9.42
N ILE A 12 -11.63 -15.15 8.80
CA ILE A 12 -12.05 -15.47 7.44
C ILE A 12 -13.59 -15.59 7.35
N GLY A 13 -14.26 -16.16 8.35
CA GLY A 13 -15.71 -16.28 8.39
C GLY A 13 -16.44 -14.93 8.47
N PHE A 14 -15.88 -13.97 9.22
CA PHE A 14 -16.39 -12.60 9.27
C PHE A 14 -16.13 -11.82 7.98
N ALA A 15 -14.97 -12.02 7.35
CA ALA A 15 -14.64 -11.43 6.05
C ALA A 15 -15.65 -11.73 4.94
N LEU A 16 -16.31 -12.90 4.99
CA LEU A 16 -17.30 -13.32 4.00
C LEU A 16 -18.70 -12.67 4.17
N ASN A 17 -18.95 -11.95 5.28
CA ASN A 17 -20.25 -11.35 5.60
C ASN A 17 -20.27 -9.82 5.56
N ALA A 18 -19.21 -9.19 5.04
CA ALA A 18 -19.10 -7.73 4.90
C ALA A 18 -20.23 -7.18 4.00
N SER A 19 -21.14 -6.40 4.59
CA SER A 19 -22.20 -5.69 3.87
C SER A 19 -21.62 -4.63 2.92
N ALA A 20 -22.29 -4.43 1.79
CA ALA A 20 -21.89 -3.49 0.73
C ALA A 20 -22.12 -2.04 1.17
N GLN A 21 -21.16 -1.47 1.90
CA GLN A 21 -20.95 -0.01 1.88
C GLN A 21 -19.99 0.30 0.74
N ASP A 22 -20.38 1.20 -0.15
CA ASP A 22 -19.53 1.63 -1.26
C ASP A 22 -18.31 2.40 -0.73
N ILE A 23 -17.13 2.02 -1.19
CA ILE A 23 -15.90 2.78 -0.95
C ILE A 23 -15.95 4.13 -1.68
N SER A 24 -15.19 5.10 -1.17
CA SER A 24 -15.10 6.43 -1.81
C SER A 24 -14.57 6.32 -3.25
N PRO A 25 -15.12 7.09 -4.20
CA PRO A 25 -14.68 7.05 -5.59
C PRO A 25 -13.18 7.33 -5.74
N ASN A 26 -12.64 8.28 -4.97
CA ASN A 26 -11.23 8.61 -4.97
C ASN A 26 -10.72 8.91 -3.56
N ALA A 27 -9.45 8.60 -3.31
CA ALA A 27 -8.74 9.14 -2.18
C ALA A 27 -7.33 9.58 -2.60
N LEU A 28 -6.83 10.69 -2.06
CA LEU A 28 -5.47 11.17 -2.33
C LEU A 28 -4.81 11.59 -1.03
N GLY A 29 -3.55 11.21 -0.83
CA GLY A 29 -2.79 11.69 0.30
C GLY A 29 -1.40 11.07 0.37
N LEU A 30 -0.97 10.77 1.59
CA LEU A 30 0.37 10.29 1.86
C LEU A 30 0.33 8.89 2.49
N ARG A 31 1.26 8.04 2.09
CA ARG A 31 1.59 6.78 2.75
C ARG A 31 2.97 6.93 3.39
N LEU A 32 2.99 6.92 4.72
CA LEU A 32 4.14 7.24 5.55
C LEU A 32 4.75 5.94 6.08
N GLY A 33 5.71 5.40 5.33
CA GLY A 33 6.54 4.25 5.68
C GLY A 33 8.02 4.56 5.45
N ASP A 34 8.88 3.58 5.69
CA ASP A 34 10.29 3.67 5.28
C ASP A 34 10.43 3.35 3.78
N SER A 35 9.53 2.50 3.28
CA SER A 35 9.47 2.06 1.89
C SER A 35 10.85 1.63 1.38
N ASP A 36 11.58 0.84 2.18
CA ASP A 36 12.93 0.36 1.89
C ASP A 36 13.90 1.46 1.42
N GLY A 37 13.80 2.63 2.06
CA GLY A 37 14.67 3.78 1.79
C GLY A 37 14.13 4.77 0.75
N PHE A 38 12.97 4.53 0.13
CA PHE A 38 12.30 5.49 -0.76
C PHE A 38 11.49 6.56 0.00
N GLY A 39 11.22 6.35 1.30
CA GLY A 39 10.57 7.33 2.17
C GLY A 39 9.05 7.41 2.00
N ALA A 40 8.48 8.57 2.32
CA ALA A 40 7.05 8.82 2.19
C ALA A 40 6.60 8.81 0.73
N GLU A 41 5.42 8.24 0.48
CA GLU A 41 4.85 8.11 -0.85
C GLU A 41 3.60 8.98 -1.00
N ILE A 42 3.42 9.56 -2.19
CA ILE A 42 2.14 10.13 -2.59
C ILE A 42 1.26 8.98 -3.04
N SER A 43 0.09 8.83 -2.40
CA SER A 43 -0.81 7.70 -2.62
C SER A 43 -2.15 8.16 -3.16
N TYR A 44 -2.57 7.59 -4.30
CA TYR A 44 -3.87 7.82 -4.93
C TYR A 44 -4.65 6.53 -5.06
N GLN A 45 -5.90 6.54 -4.62
CA GLN A 45 -6.83 5.43 -4.70
C GLN A 45 -8.02 5.77 -5.61
N ARG A 46 -8.46 4.80 -6.40
CA ARG A 46 -9.62 4.89 -7.30
C ARG A 46 -10.49 3.65 -7.16
N ALA A 47 -11.76 3.83 -6.80
CA ALA A 47 -12.73 2.73 -6.77
C ALA A 47 -12.95 2.16 -8.18
N LEU A 48 -13.09 0.83 -8.25
CA LEU A 48 -13.26 0.06 -9.47
C LEU A 48 -14.54 -0.79 -9.40
N GLY A 49 -15.52 -0.41 -10.21
CA GLY A 49 -16.79 -1.12 -10.32
C GLY A 49 -17.63 -1.07 -9.04
N SER A 50 -18.55 -2.02 -8.90
CA SER A 50 -19.56 -2.06 -7.82
C SER A 50 -19.25 -3.06 -6.71
N LYS A 51 -18.03 -3.61 -6.66
CA LYS A 51 -17.65 -4.69 -5.72
C LYS A 51 -16.59 -4.27 -4.69
N ASN A 52 -16.49 -2.98 -4.36
CA ASN A 52 -15.49 -2.46 -3.42
C ASN A 52 -14.04 -2.85 -3.76
N ASN A 53 -13.74 -2.98 -5.04
CA ASN A 53 -12.36 -3.12 -5.49
C ASN A 53 -11.80 -1.73 -5.73
N ARG A 54 -10.50 -1.54 -5.54
CA ARG A 54 -9.83 -0.29 -5.89
C ARG A 54 -8.47 -0.50 -6.53
N LEU A 55 -8.05 0.49 -7.29
CA LEU A 55 -6.67 0.68 -7.71
C LEU A 55 -6.01 1.64 -6.72
N GLU A 56 -4.82 1.32 -6.23
CA GLU A 56 -3.93 2.24 -5.52
C GLU A 56 -2.65 2.45 -6.34
N LEU A 57 -2.23 3.70 -6.45
CA LEU A 57 -1.00 4.12 -7.12
C LEU A 57 -0.18 4.94 -6.13
N ASP A 58 1.05 4.49 -5.88
CA ASP A 58 1.96 5.12 -4.93
C ASP A 58 3.24 5.58 -5.64
N LEU A 59 3.59 6.84 -5.43
CA LEU A 59 4.83 7.44 -5.92
C LEU A 59 5.71 7.80 -4.72
N GLY A 60 6.73 7.00 -4.49
CA GLY A 60 7.82 7.28 -3.56
C GLY A 60 8.93 8.07 -4.23
N TRP A 61 9.45 9.09 -3.55
CA TRP A 61 10.59 9.86 -4.01
C TRP A 61 11.47 10.24 -2.84
N ARG A 62 12.78 10.01 -3.01
CA ARG A 62 13.82 10.52 -2.13
C ARG A 62 14.88 11.24 -2.94
N SER A 63 15.27 12.41 -2.47
CA SER A 63 16.42 13.14 -3.00
C SER A 63 17.31 13.58 -1.84
N ASN A 64 18.61 13.36 -2.00
CA ASN A 64 19.66 13.81 -1.09
C ASN A 64 20.92 14.09 -1.91
N ASN A 65 21.90 14.82 -1.34
CA ASN A 65 23.06 15.33 -2.08
C ASN A 65 23.86 14.26 -2.87
N ASN A 66 23.75 12.98 -2.51
CA ASN A 66 24.48 11.86 -3.11
C ASN A 66 23.56 10.68 -3.52
N TYR A 67 22.23 10.82 -3.39
CA TYR A 67 21.27 9.73 -3.64
C TYR A 67 19.93 10.26 -4.12
N ASP A 68 19.55 9.87 -5.33
CA ASP A 68 18.23 10.12 -5.88
C ASP A 68 17.55 8.77 -6.17
N ALA A 69 16.30 8.65 -5.75
CA ALA A 69 15.52 7.44 -5.98
C ALA A 69 14.03 7.74 -6.13
N PHE A 70 13.39 7.05 -7.08
CA PHE A 70 11.95 7.07 -7.22
C PHE A 70 11.41 5.65 -7.31
N LYS A 71 10.20 5.44 -6.80
CA LYS A 71 9.47 4.18 -6.88
C LYS A 71 8.02 4.46 -7.25
N LEU A 72 7.52 3.73 -8.23
CA LEU A 72 6.12 3.74 -8.62
C LEU A 72 5.54 2.35 -8.38
N THR A 73 4.49 2.27 -7.57
CA THR A 73 3.80 1.04 -7.22
C THR A 73 2.34 1.14 -7.65
N GLY A 74 1.81 0.10 -8.28
CA GLY A 74 0.40 -0.03 -8.60
C GLY A 74 -0.19 -1.30 -8.00
N LEU A 75 -1.28 -1.17 -7.26
CA LEU A 75 -1.94 -2.25 -6.52
C LEU A 75 -3.41 -2.34 -6.90
N TYR A 76 -3.89 -3.55 -7.12
CA TYR A 76 -5.30 -3.87 -7.12
C TYR A 76 -5.68 -4.42 -5.76
N GLN A 77 -6.64 -3.79 -5.09
CA GLN A 77 -7.06 -4.16 -3.74
C GLN A 77 -8.54 -4.54 -3.72
N TRP A 78 -8.85 -5.57 -2.94
CA TRP A 78 -10.19 -5.93 -2.50
C TRP A 78 -10.41 -5.33 -1.11
N VAL A 79 -11.52 -4.60 -0.94
CA VAL A 79 -11.85 -3.91 0.31
C VAL A 79 -13.12 -4.50 0.90
N TRP A 80 -13.08 -4.81 2.19
CA TRP A 80 -14.20 -5.39 2.93
C TRP A 80 -14.50 -4.57 4.17
N ASN A 81 -15.76 -4.21 4.32
CA ASN A 81 -16.25 -3.51 5.50
C ASN A 81 -16.34 -4.46 6.71
N ILE A 82 -15.88 -3.99 7.88
CA ILE A 82 -16.01 -4.73 9.14
C ILE A 82 -17.19 -4.18 9.93
N ASP A 83 -17.13 -2.88 10.25
CA ASP A 83 -18.19 -2.15 10.94
C ASP A 83 -18.03 -0.64 10.74
N GLY A 84 -19.13 0.05 10.47
CA GLY A 84 -19.14 1.49 10.21
C GLY A 84 -18.08 1.91 9.19
N GLY A 85 -17.26 2.91 9.52
CA GLY A 85 -16.16 3.36 8.66
C GLY A 85 -14.94 2.43 8.59
N PHE A 86 -14.89 1.35 9.37
CA PHE A 86 -13.72 0.48 9.49
C PHE A 86 -13.73 -0.63 8.43
N ASN A 87 -12.68 -0.67 7.60
CA ASN A 87 -12.50 -1.67 6.55
C ASN A 87 -11.16 -2.39 6.73
N TRP A 88 -11.07 -3.59 6.18
CA TRP A 88 -9.79 -4.24 5.91
C TRP A 88 -9.66 -4.48 4.41
N TYR A 89 -8.44 -4.56 3.93
CA TYR A 89 -8.16 -4.79 2.53
C TYR A 89 -6.97 -5.72 2.35
N ALA A 90 -6.97 -6.39 1.20
CA ALA A 90 -5.83 -7.14 0.70
C ALA A 90 -5.68 -6.81 -0.78
N GLY A 91 -4.45 -6.82 -1.28
CA GLY A 91 -4.16 -6.47 -2.65
C GLY A 91 -2.90 -7.12 -3.18
N VAL A 92 -2.79 -7.09 -4.49
CA VAL A 92 -1.62 -7.53 -5.23
C VAL A 92 -1.31 -6.52 -6.33
N GLY A 93 -0.04 -6.42 -6.69
CA GLY A 93 0.39 -5.46 -7.67
C GLY A 93 1.84 -5.62 -8.06
N ALA A 94 2.36 -4.57 -8.67
CA ALA A 94 3.72 -4.51 -9.14
C ALA A 94 4.19 -3.05 -9.20
N GLY A 95 5.49 -2.88 -9.29
CA GLY A 95 6.07 -1.56 -9.41
C GLY A 95 7.43 -1.57 -10.09
N VAL A 96 7.90 -0.36 -10.31
CA VAL A 96 9.24 -0.09 -10.84
C VAL A 96 9.90 0.94 -9.94
N GLY A 97 11.18 0.73 -9.67
CA GLY A 97 12.00 1.66 -8.91
C GLY A 97 13.29 1.94 -9.64
N SER A 98 13.83 3.13 -9.47
CA SER A 98 15.18 3.46 -9.90
C SER A 98 15.88 4.22 -8.79
N TRP A 99 17.18 3.96 -8.67
CA TRP A 99 18.05 4.68 -7.75
C TRP A 99 19.38 4.99 -8.44
N SER A 100 20.00 6.09 -8.03
CA SER A 100 21.33 6.49 -8.43
C SER A 100 22.11 6.97 -7.21
N TYR A 101 23.33 6.48 -7.05
CA TYR A 101 24.29 6.97 -6.08
C TYR A 101 25.40 7.73 -6.79
N ASP A 102 25.69 8.94 -6.33
CA ASP A 102 26.80 9.76 -6.79
C ASP A 102 27.71 10.03 -5.60
N THR A 103 28.77 9.23 -5.47
CA THR A 103 29.72 9.32 -4.35
C THR A 103 31.14 9.36 -4.92
N PRO A 104 32.04 10.26 -4.47
CA PRO A 104 33.38 10.37 -5.06
C PRO A 104 34.13 9.03 -5.08
N GLY A 105 34.27 8.44 -6.27
CA GLY A 105 34.96 7.16 -6.51
C GLY A 105 34.06 5.92 -6.58
N TYR A 106 32.73 6.06 -6.50
CA TYR A 106 31.77 4.98 -6.67
C TYR A 106 30.45 5.51 -7.25
N ASP A 107 30.25 5.29 -8.54
CA ASP A 107 29.03 5.64 -9.26
C ASP A 107 28.24 4.35 -9.54
N GLY A 108 26.94 4.36 -9.25
CA GLY A 108 26.10 3.19 -9.48
C GLY A 108 24.64 3.56 -9.63
N ASP A 109 24.04 3.15 -10.74
CA ASP A 109 22.62 3.25 -11.04
C ASP A 109 21.96 1.86 -11.04
N GLY A 110 20.68 1.83 -10.68
CA GLY A 110 19.91 0.62 -10.63
C GLY A 110 18.46 0.86 -11.04
N THR A 111 17.88 -0.16 -11.67
CA THR A 111 16.45 -0.25 -11.91
C THR A 111 15.97 -1.58 -11.35
N VAL A 112 14.83 -1.55 -10.68
CA VAL A 112 14.13 -2.73 -10.18
C VAL A 112 12.73 -2.77 -10.75
N ILE A 113 12.30 -3.98 -11.09
CA ILE A 113 10.89 -4.31 -11.30
C ILE A 113 10.52 -5.30 -10.21
N PHE A 114 9.39 -5.10 -9.55
CA PHE A 114 8.97 -5.94 -8.43
C PHE A 114 7.48 -6.25 -8.48
N ALA A 115 7.11 -7.38 -7.88
CA ALA A 115 5.74 -7.70 -7.50
C ALA A 115 5.52 -7.28 -6.03
N ALA A 116 4.31 -6.87 -5.70
CA ALA A 116 3.94 -6.43 -4.36
C ALA A 116 2.67 -7.15 -3.89
N GLY A 117 2.67 -7.55 -2.62
CA GLY A 117 1.47 -7.87 -1.87
C GLY A 117 1.15 -6.73 -0.91
N ASP A 118 -0.11 -6.57 -0.55
CA ASP A 118 -0.52 -5.51 0.38
C ASP A 118 -1.67 -5.99 1.26
N VAL A 119 -1.57 -5.76 2.56
CA VAL A 119 -2.64 -6.10 3.51
C VAL A 119 -2.73 -4.99 4.54
N GLY A 120 -3.92 -4.47 4.76
CA GLY A 120 -4.10 -3.37 5.69
C GLY A 120 -5.51 -3.23 6.25
N ILE A 121 -5.62 -2.28 7.15
CA ILE A 121 -6.86 -1.82 7.74
C ILE A 121 -6.99 -0.32 7.51
N GLU A 122 -8.22 0.17 7.41
CA GLU A 122 -8.49 1.59 7.27
C GLU A 122 -9.74 2.01 8.03
N TYR A 123 -9.78 3.28 8.42
CA TYR A 123 -10.96 3.91 8.97
C TYR A 123 -11.32 5.15 8.17
N ASN A 124 -12.54 5.14 7.65
CA ASN A 124 -13.19 6.22 6.94
C ASN A 124 -14.04 7.03 7.92
N PHE A 125 -13.64 8.26 8.19
CA PHE A 125 -14.36 9.14 9.13
C PHE A 125 -15.68 9.66 8.53
N ASP A 126 -16.52 10.32 9.32
CA ASP A 126 -17.70 11.03 8.77
C ASP A 126 -17.29 12.29 7.98
N ILE A 127 -16.11 12.82 8.27
CA ILE A 127 -15.42 13.83 7.44
C ILE A 127 -14.68 13.15 6.27
N PRO A 128 -14.30 13.87 5.20
CA PRO A 128 -13.60 13.31 4.04
C PRO A 128 -12.13 12.93 4.32
N LEU A 129 -11.85 12.36 5.50
CA LEU A 129 -10.55 11.83 5.92
C LEU A 129 -10.61 10.30 5.97
N GLN A 130 -9.51 9.68 5.56
CA GLN A 130 -9.22 8.26 5.74
C GLN A 130 -7.87 8.12 6.42
N LEU A 131 -7.78 7.20 7.38
CA LEU A 131 -6.53 6.72 7.94
C LEU A 131 -6.37 5.24 7.61
N SER A 132 -5.16 4.81 7.24
CA SER A 132 -4.85 3.41 7.00
C SER A 132 -3.57 2.98 7.70
N LEU A 133 -3.46 1.67 7.96
CA LEU A 133 -2.23 1.01 8.38
C LEU A 133 -2.10 -0.26 7.56
N ASP A 134 -1.01 -0.40 6.83
CA ASP A 134 -0.75 -1.56 5.98
C ASP A 134 0.66 -2.12 6.11
N ILE A 135 0.78 -3.36 5.68
CA ILE A 135 2.04 -4.07 5.47
C ILE A 135 2.16 -4.45 3.99
N ARG A 136 3.34 -4.24 3.42
CA ARG A 136 3.59 -4.42 2.00
C ARG A 136 4.89 -5.20 1.75
N PRO A 137 4.82 -6.53 1.57
CA PRO A 137 5.95 -7.29 1.06
C PRO A 137 6.14 -7.06 -0.46
N GLU A 138 7.39 -6.88 -0.87
CA GLU A 138 7.82 -6.68 -2.26
C GLU A 138 8.90 -7.70 -2.63
N PHE A 139 8.81 -8.26 -3.85
CA PHE A 139 9.78 -9.22 -4.37
C PHE A 139 10.12 -8.86 -5.81
N GLY A 140 11.40 -8.63 -6.10
CA GLY A 140 11.81 -8.03 -7.36
C GLY A 140 13.10 -8.57 -7.96
N SER A 141 13.43 -8.03 -9.13
CA SER A 141 14.67 -8.30 -9.84
C SER A 141 15.90 -7.86 -9.05
N ASN A 142 17.09 -8.32 -9.44
CA ASN A 142 18.37 -7.89 -8.86
C ASN A 142 18.49 -8.13 -7.34
N SER A 143 17.84 -9.19 -6.84
CA SER A 143 17.79 -9.53 -5.40
C SER A 143 17.14 -8.45 -4.53
N TYR A 144 16.24 -7.66 -5.11
CA TYR A 144 15.41 -6.73 -4.34
C TYR A 144 14.31 -7.49 -3.62
N ASP A 145 14.38 -7.52 -2.30
CA ASP A 145 13.30 -7.97 -1.42
C ASP A 145 12.99 -6.81 -0.47
N GLY A 146 11.73 -6.38 -0.45
CA GLY A 146 11.27 -5.23 0.31
C GLY A 146 10.17 -5.59 1.30
N PHE A 147 10.10 -4.86 2.40
CA PHE A 147 9.00 -5.00 3.35
C PHE A 147 8.75 -3.68 4.08
N ASP A 148 7.55 -3.13 3.92
CA ASP A 148 7.20 -1.86 4.51
C ASP A 148 5.96 -1.97 5.42
N ILE A 149 5.96 -1.18 6.49
CA ILE A 149 4.79 -0.93 7.33
C ILE A 149 4.52 0.57 7.28
N ALA A 150 3.33 0.97 6.84
CA ALA A 150 3.05 2.38 6.59
C ALA A 150 1.73 2.86 7.18
N LEU A 151 1.74 4.13 7.59
CA LEU A 151 0.54 4.88 7.96
C LEU A 151 0.06 5.71 6.79
N GLY A 152 -1.16 5.47 6.32
CA GLY A 152 -1.81 6.26 5.29
C GLY A 152 -2.69 7.37 5.87
N VAL A 153 -2.61 8.56 5.29
CA VAL A 153 -3.52 9.68 5.57
C VAL A 153 -4.01 10.21 4.23
N ARG A 154 -5.31 10.05 3.93
CA ARG A 154 -5.87 10.40 2.62
C ARG A 154 -7.15 11.22 2.75
N TYR A 155 -7.32 12.17 1.83
CA TYR A 155 -8.54 12.93 1.62
C TYR A 155 -9.45 12.22 0.60
N ARG A 156 -10.73 12.07 0.90
CA ARG A 156 -11.72 11.31 0.09
C ARG A 156 -12.66 12.24 -0.68
N PHE A 157 -12.94 11.94 -1.95
CA PHE A 157 -13.80 12.75 -2.83
C PHE A 157 -14.43 11.98 -4.00
#